data_AF-A0A2D3VYF6-F1
#
_entry.id   AF-A0A2D3VYF6-F1
#
_cell.length_a   1.000
_cell.length_b   1.000
_cell.length_c   1.000
_cell.angle_alpha   90.00
_cell.angle_beta   90.00
_cell.angle_gamma   90.00
#
_symmetry.space_group_name_H-M   'P 1'
#
loop_
_entity.id
_entity.type
_entity.pdbx_description
1 polymer ?
#
loop_
_entity_poly.entity_id
_entity_poly.type
_entity_poly.pdbx_seq_one_letter_code
_entity_poly.pdbx_strand_id
1 'polypeptide(L)'
;YFKGEGIGGNFSNVTLTNNLPDAYAYGSVYSDAANPSPIAFTNVTIGGTFAGTQFVNKNGDATFSADEIEAIYNAQDVLPQETLSGDITSDMTLTADKIWILDGLVAVKNGAVLTIEAGTTIAGKEGTGENTSYMIVDKGSKIMAEGTEANPIIFTSKTAVDGGTPAVGQWGGLTILGNAANAQVNAYEVNSAFTAGTSDLADNSGILKYVKILNSGITMEQDKEINGLSLIGVGSGTLIDNITVDLSDDDGIEAWGGTVNMSNLTLTRCTDDYFDVDDGFSGTVTNLNITTTTGNAAMEMSGTTVPTFNGVNIVMNGSAKEGGMYFKGEGIGGSFTNVTLTNNLANAYTYGSVYSDAANPSPIAFTNVTIGGTFAGTQFVNKAGDATFSADEIEVIYNAQK
;
A
#
# COMPACT_ATOMS: atom_id res chain seq x y z
N TYR A 1 -32.13 -6.53 14.68
CA TYR A 1 -32.05 -5.25 15.40
C TYR A 1 -30.62 -4.78 15.35
N PHE A 2 -30.36 -3.71 14.61
CA PHE A 2 -29.05 -3.07 14.52
C PHE A 2 -29.06 -1.85 15.45
N LYS A 3 -28.11 -1.83 16.40
CA LYS A 3 -28.09 -0.87 17.50
C LYS A 3 -26.87 0.06 17.45
N GLY A 4 -27.08 1.33 17.22
CA GLY A 4 -26.04 2.36 17.24
C GLY A 4 -25.34 2.55 15.89
N GLU A 5 -24.61 3.66 15.80
CA GLU A 5 -23.77 3.97 14.64
C GLU A 5 -22.57 3.02 14.59
N GLY A 6 -22.06 2.72 13.38
CA GLY A 6 -20.89 1.85 13.21
C GLY A 6 -21.17 0.34 13.08
N ILE A 7 -22.42 -0.11 13.17
CA ILE A 7 -22.78 -1.52 12.97
C ILE A 7 -23.18 -1.75 11.51
N GLY A 8 -22.33 -2.46 10.77
CA GLY A 8 -22.52 -2.87 9.38
C GLY A 8 -22.40 -4.39 9.17
N GLY A 9 -22.65 -4.87 7.95
CA GLY A 9 -22.41 -6.28 7.62
C GLY A 9 -23.09 -6.75 6.33
N ASN A 10 -22.52 -7.80 5.72
CA ASN A 10 -23.09 -8.46 4.55
C ASN A 10 -23.87 -9.69 4.97
N PHE A 11 -25.17 -9.71 4.69
CA PHE A 11 -26.07 -10.81 5.05
C PHE A 11 -26.64 -11.46 3.80
N SER A 12 -26.31 -12.72 3.57
CA SER A 12 -26.76 -13.48 2.41
C SER A 12 -27.63 -14.67 2.83
N ASN A 13 -28.65 -14.98 2.03
CA ASN A 13 -29.58 -16.09 2.23
C ASN A 13 -30.33 -16.03 3.58
N VAL A 14 -30.74 -14.82 3.96
CA VAL A 14 -31.42 -14.60 5.24
C VAL A 14 -32.87 -15.05 5.14
N THR A 15 -33.29 -15.95 6.02
CA THR A 15 -34.72 -16.26 6.21
C THR A 15 -35.17 -15.82 7.59
N LEU A 16 -36.15 -14.93 7.66
CA LEU A 16 -36.77 -14.48 8.91
C LEU A 16 -38.23 -14.95 8.96
N THR A 17 -38.63 -15.55 10.08
CA THR A 17 -40.03 -15.88 10.34
C THR A 17 -40.50 -15.10 11.57
N ASN A 18 -41.37 -14.12 11.38
CA ASN A 18 -41.89 -13.28 12.45
C ASN A 18 -43.35 -13.67 12.76
N ASN A 19 -43.57 -14.21 13.95
CA ASN A 19 -44.89 -14.59 14.47
C ASN A 19 -45.26 -13.79 15.72
N LEU A 20 -44.62 -12.64 15.95
CA LEU A 20 -44.97 -11.76 17.06
C LEU A 20 -46.35 -11.13 16.82
N PRO A 21 -47.09 -10.79 17.89
CA PRO A 21 -48.33 -10.02 17.78
C PRO A 21 -48.09 -8.65 17.13
N ASP A 22 -49.09 -8.11 16.42
CA ASP A 22 -49.00 -6.86 15.64
C ASP A 22 -48.71 -5.57 16.46
N ALA A 23 -48.47 -5.67 17.77
CA ALA A 23 -48.24 -4.55 18.67
C ALA A 23 -46.78 -4.04 18.72
N TYR A 24 -45.86 -4.62 17.95
CA TYR A 24 -44.44 -4.23 17.97
C TYR A 24 -44.10 -3.23 16.86
N ALA A 25 -43.64 -2.03 17.27
CA ALA A 25 -43.28 -0.92 16.37
C ALA A 25 -41.99 -1.11 15.56
N TYR A 26 -41.26 -2.23 15.76
CA TYR A 26 -39.89 -2.42 15.28
C TYR A 26 -39.76 -3.45 14.14
N GLY A 27 -40.86 -3.89 13.52
CA GLY A 27 -40.84 -4.82 12.38
C GLY A 27 -40.05 -6.12 12.59
N SER A 28 -39.73 -6.81 11.50
CA SER A 28 -38.87 -8.01 11.47
C SER A 28 -37.38 -7.65 11.38
N VAL A 29 -37.07 -6.51 10.75
CA VAL A 29 -35.73 -5.90 10.71
C VAL A 29 -35.86 -4.43 11.12
N TYR A 30 -34.96 -3.96 11.98
CA TYR A 30 -34.94 -2.58 12.45
C TYR A 30 -33.54 -2.07 12.71
N SER A 31 -33.32 -0.80 12.36
CA SER A 31 -32.13 -0.01 12.66
C SER A 31 -32.51 1.26 13.43
N ASP A 32 -31.84 1.52 14.56
CA ASP A 32 -31.92 2.78 15.29
C ASP A 32 -30.81 3.80 14.93
N ALA A 33 -30.01 3.50 13.90
CA ALA A 33 -29.02 4.42 13.35
C ALA A 33 -29.67 5.30 12.27
N ALA A 34 -29.30 6.59 12.23
CA ALA A 34 -29.69 7.48 11.13
C ALA A 34 -28.83 7.19 9.88
N ASN A 35 -27.54 6.90 10.11
CA ASN A 35 -26.53 6.45 9.15
C ASN A 35 -25.79 5.22 9.73
N PRO A 36 -26.29 4.00 9.57
CA PRO A 36 -25.52 2.79 9.92
C PRO A 36 -24.33 2.66 8.95
N SER A 37 -23.26 1.97 9.38
CA SER A 37 -22.25 1.49 8.42
C SER A 37 -22.92 0.59 7.36
N PRO A 38 -22.33 0.42 6.16
CA PRO A 38 -22.97 -0.33 5.10
C PRO A 38 -23.49 -1.69 5.57
N ILE A 39 -24.79 -1.90 5.44
CA ILE A 39 -25.45 -3.18 5.67
C ILE A 39 -25.98 -3.60 4.31
N ALA A 40 -25.47 -4.70 3.77
CA ALA A 40 -25.96 -5.26 2.53
C ALA A 40 -26.76 -6.53 2.81
N PHE A 41 -27.88 -6.67 2.11
CA PHE A 41 -28.70 -7.88 2.13
C PHE A 41 -28.72 -8.50 0.74
N THR A 42 -28.67 -9.82 0.66
CA THR A 42 -28.83 -10.54 -0.60
C THR A 42 -29.66 -11.79 -0.38
N ASN A 43 -30.69 -12.00 -1.20
CA ASN A 43 -31.58 -13.16 -1.13
C ASN A 43 -32.25 -13.29 0.26
N VAL A 44 -33.02 -12.25 0.64
CA VAL A 44 -33.77 -12.23 1.90
C VAL A 44 -35.18 -12.77 1.69
N THR A 45 -35.63 -13.66 2.56
CA THR A 45 -37.01 -14.11 2.66
C THR A 45 -37.57 -13.75 4.03
N ILE A 46 -38.70 -13.04 4.07
CA ILE A 46 -39.43 -12.74 5.32
C ILE A 46 -40.82 -13.36 5.23
N GLY A 47 -41.18 -14.15 6.24
CA GLY A 47 -42.49 -14.77 6.35
C GLY A 47 -42.99 -14.81 7.80
N GLY A 48 -44.10 -15.50 8.03
CA GLY A 48 -44.73 -15.62 9.35
C GLY A 48 -46.11 -14.98 9.40
N THR A 49 -46.63 -14.81 10.61
CA THR A 49 -47.99 -14.34 10.90
C THR A 49 -48.06 -12.86 11.27
N PHE A 50 -46.92 -12.20 11.49
CA PHE A 50 -46.85 -10.76 11.74
C PHE A 50 -47.30 -9.97 10.51
N ALA A 51 -48.33 -9.14 10.67
CA ALA A 51 -48.95 -8.39 9.57
C ALA A 51 -48.46 -6.93 9.46
N GLY A 52 -47.60 -6.49 10.37
CA GLY A 52 -47.02 -5.14 10.37
C GLY A 52 -45.94 -4.94 9.29
N THR A 53 -45.38 -3.73 9.24
CA THR A 53 -44.25 -3.39 8.37
C THR A 53 -43.05 -4.28 8.70
N GLN A 54 -42.56 -5.01 7.71
CA GLN A 54 -41.52 -6.02 7.89
C GLN A 54 -40.15 -5.36 8.16
N PHE A 55 -39.96 -4.13 7.68
CA PHE A 55 -38.81 -3.30 8.02
C PHE A 55 -39.23 -1.90 8.41
N VAL A 56 -38.50 -1.34 9.37
CA VAL A 56 -38.62 0.05 9.82
C VAL A 56 -37.21 0.58 10.10
N ASN A 57 -36.84 1.73 9.52
CA ASN A 57 -35.63 2.46 9.92
C ASN A 57 -35.96 3.69 10.78
N LYS A 58 -34.92 4.33 11.33
CA LYS A 58 -35.06 5.56 12.12
C LYS A 58 -35.59 6.77 11.34
N ASN A 59 -35.42 6.77 10.02
CA ASN A 59 -35.86 7.85 9.12
C ASN A 59 -37.36 7.75 8.78
N GLY A 60 -38.04 6.70 9.24
CA GLY A 60 -39.47 6.50 9.02
C GLY A 60 -39.79 5.78 7.72
N ASP A 61 -38.78 5.27 7.01
CA ASP A 61 -38.99 4.38 5.87
C ASP A 61 -39.47 3.04 6.40
N ALA A 62 -40.64 2.61 5.91
CA ALA A 62 -41.26 1.35 6.29
C ALA A 62 -41.75 0.61 5.05
N THR A 63 -41.37 -0.66 4.95
CA THR A 63 -41.74 -1.52 3.82
C THR A 63 -42.27 -2.87 4.30
N PHE A 64 -43.11 -3.48 3.45
CA PHE A 64 -43.65 -4.82 3.60
C PHE A 64 -42.89 -5.89 2.79
N SER A 65 -41.97 -5.52 1.91
CA SER A 65 -41.31 -6.46 0.98
C SER A 65 -39.82 -6.63 1.26
N ALA A 66 -39.31 -7.84 1.02
CA ALA A 66 -37.88 -8.14 1.15
C ALA A 66 -37.04 -7.40 0.10
N ASP A 67 -37.56 -7.24 -1.11
CA ASP A 67 -36.88 -6.55 -2.22
C ASP A 67 -36.67 -5.05 -1.92
N GLU A 68 -37.64 -4.39 -1.26
CA GLU A 68 -37.48 -3.00 -0.84
C GLU A 68 -36.54 -2.86 0.38
N ILE A 69 -36.42 -3.89 1.23
CA ILE A 69 -35.41 -3.90 2.32
C ILE A 69 -34.01 -3.94 1.72
N GLU A 70 -33.80 -4.82 0.73
CA GLU A 70 -32.55 -4.89 -0.02
C GLU A 70 -32.24 -3.55 -0.70
N ALA A 71 -33.23 -2.91 -1.32
CA ALA A 71 -33.05 -1.60 -1.93
C ALA A 71 -32.76 -0.47 -0.93
N ILE A 72 -33.46 -0.41 0.22
CA ILE A 72 -33.26 0.64 1.24
C ILE A 72 -31.87 0.54 1.86
N TYR A 73 -31.41 -0.68 2.16
CA TYR A 73 -30.11 -0.90 2.77
C TYR A 73 -28.95 -0.74 1.80
N ASN A 74 -29.10 -1.21 0.57
CA ASN A 74 -28.09 -0.98 -0.47
C ASN A 74 -28.01 0.51 -0.89
N ALA A 75 -29.04 1.31 -0.60
CA ALA A 75 -29.04 2.76 -0.80
C ALA A 75 -28.52 3.56 0.42
N GLN A 76 -28.22 2.92 1.55
CA GLN A 76 -27.70 3.60 2.74
C GLN A 76 -26.16 3.66 2.69
N ASP A 77 -25.65 4.87 2.44
CA ASP A 77 -24.26 5.34 2.42
C ASP A 77 -23.33 4.74 1.35
N VAL A 78 -23.74 4.87 0.08
CA VAL A 78 -22.76 5.04 -1.00
C VAL A 78 -22.35 6.51 -0.99
N LEU A 79 -21.14 6.80 -0.52
CA LEU A 79 -20.55 8.13 -0.66
C LEU A 79 -20.64 8.57 -2.14
N PRO A 80 -21.01 9.84 -2.43
CA PRO A 80 -20.97 10.34 -3.80
C PRO A 80 -19.57 10.15 -4.39
N GLN A 81 -19.49 10.01 -5.72
CA GLN A 81 -18.22 9.83 -6.42
C GLN A 81 -17.90 11.07 -7.25
N GLU A 82 -16.66 11.53 -7.21
CA GLU A 82 -16.19 12.67 -8.01
C GLU A 82 -14.92 12.27 -8.77
N THR A 83 -14.89 12.54 -10.08
CA THR A 83 -13.77 12.16 -10.94
C THR A 83 -12.68 13.23 -10.95
N LEU A 84 -11.44 12.79 -10.80
CA LEU A 84 -10.21 13.56 -11.01
C LEU A 84 -9.52 13.05 -12.28
N SER A 85 -9.06 13.97 -13.12
CA SER A 85 -8.33 13.67 -14.35
C SER A 85 -7.44 14.85 -14.73
N GLY A 86 -6.26 14.57 -15.29
CA GLY A 86 -5.35 15.61 -15.79
C GLY A 86 -4.62 16.38 -14.68
N ASP A 87 -4.29 17.64 -14.96
CA ASP A 87 -3.37 18.41 -14.12
C ASP A 87 -4.10 19.20 -13.02
N ILE A 88 -3.65 19.02 -11.78
CA ILE A 88 -3.98 19.87 -10.63
C ILE A 88 -2.88 20.94 -10.52
N THR A 89 -3.19 22.17 -10.94
CA THR A 89 -2.22 23.28 -11.06
C THR A 89 -2.42 24.41 -10.03
N SER A 90 -3.40 24.24 -9.15
CA SER A 90 -3.68 25.10 -7.99
C SER A 90 -4.07 24.23 -6.81
N ASP A 91 -3.91 24.76 -5.60
CA ASP A 91 -4.24 24.07 -4.36
C ASP A 91 -5.65 23.46 -4.41
N MET A 92 -5.76 22.22 -3.95
CA MET A 92 -7.00 21.44 -3.95
C MET A 92 -7.11 20.66 -2.65
N THR A 93 -8.33 20.47 -2.15
CA THR A 93 -8.62 19.62 -1.00
C THR A 93 -9.53 18.48 -1.41
N LEU A 94 -9.11 17.24 -1.13
CA LEU A 94 -9.91 16.04 -1.26
C LEU A 94 -10.56 15.75 0.10
N THR A 95 -11.89 15.82 0.14
CA THR A 95 -12.70 15.69 1.35
C THR A 95 -13.17 14.24 1.57
N ALA A 96 -13.46 13.88 2.83
CA ALA A 96 -13.87 12.52 3.21
C ALA A 96 -15.37 12.24 3.01
N ASP A 97 -16.17 13.23 2.58
CA ASP A 97 -17.61 13.11 2.32
C ASP A 97 -17.93 12.49 0.96
N LYS A 98 -16.91 12.07 0.19
CA LYS A 98 -17.04 11.46 -1.13
C LYS A 98 -15.86 10.53 -1.44
N ILE A 99 -16.00 9.72 -2.48
CA ILE A 99 -14.90 8.94 -3.06
C ILE A 99 -14.37 9.68 -4.29
N TRP A 100 -13.06 9.86 -4.35
CA TRP A 100 -12.39 10.51 -5.49
C TRP A 100 -11.93 9.45 -6.48
N ILE A 101 -12.36 9.53 -7.74
CA ILE A 101 -12.07 8.54 -8.78
C ILE A 101 -10.99 9.09 -9.72
N LEU A 102 -9.82 8.47 -9.78
CA LEU A 102 -8.80 8.80 -10.77
C LEU A 102 -9.18 8.17 -12.12
N ASP A 103 -9.31 8.98 -13.17
CA ASP A 103 -9.57 8.55 -14.55
C ASP A 103 -8.40 9.01 -15.44
N GLY A 104 -7.44 8.11 -15.67
CA GLY A 104 -6.15 8.41 -16.27
C GLY A 104 -5.13 9.03 -15.28
N LEU A 105 -4.06 9.61 -15.82
CA LEU A 105 -3.05 10.31 -15.04
C LEU A 105 -3.66 11.57 -14.37
N VAL A 106 -3.55 11.64 -13.04
CA VAL A 106 -3.76 12.85 -12.26
C VAL A 106 -2.43 13.38 -11.76
N ALA A 107 -2.03 14.57 -12.21
CA ALA A 107 -0.72 15.12 -11.90
C ALA A 107 -0.83 16.44 -11.11
N VAL A 108 -0.35 16.44 -9.86
CA VAL A 108 -0.21 17.64 -9.04
C VAL A 108 1.09 18.34 -9.44
N LYS A 109 0.98 19.52 -10.03
CA LYS A 109 2.15 20.23 -10.60
C LYS A 109 2.03 21.74 -10.44
N ASN A 110 3.03 22.48 -10.93
CA ASN A 110 3.08 23.94 -10.88
C ASN A 110 3.07 24.51 -9.43
N GLY A 111 3.61 23.77 -8.47
CA GLY A 111 3.72 24.21 -7.08
C GLY A 111 2.41 24.11 -6.30
N ALA A 112 1.40 23.40 -6.82
CA ALA A 112 0.13 23.17 -6.14
C ALA A 112 0.31 22.31 -4.89
N VAL A 113 -0.55 22.55 -3.90
CA VAL A 113 -0.68 21.72 -2.70
C VAL A 113 -1.98 20.92 -2.76
N LEU A 114 -1.87 19.60 -2.88
CA LEU A 114 -2.98 18.67 -2.74
C LEU A 114 -3.14 18.29 -1.26
N THR A 115 -4.20 18.75 -0.62
CA THR A 115 -4.55 18.36 0.75
C THR A 115 -5.57 17.23 0.72
N ILE A 116 -5.40 16.20 1.54
CA ILE A 116 -6.33 15.06 1.61
C ILE A 116 -6.75 14.90 3.07
N GLU A 117 -8.06 15.01 3.33
CA GLU A 117 -8.61 14.85 4.67
C GLU A 117 -8.50 13.41 5.16
N ALA A 118 -8.29 13.22 6.47
CA ALA A 118 -8.30 11.90 7.09
C ALA A 118 -9.62 11.16 6.80
N GLY A 119 -9.54 9.86 6.48
CA GLY A 119 -10.69 9.03 6.10
C GLY A 119 -11.09 9.12 4.63
N THR A 120 -10.44 9.97 3.82
CA THR A 120 -10.72 10.06 2.38
C THR A 120 -10.32 8.78 1.65
N THR A 121 -11.19 8.34 0.73
CA THR A 121 -10.89 7.25 -0.22
C THR A 121 -10.67 7.82 -1.62
N ILE A 122 -9.56 7.44 -2.24
CA ILE A 122 -9.19 7.73 -3.62
C ILE A 122 -9.09 6.39 -4.35
N ALA A 123 -9.75 6.26 -5.50
CA ALA A 123 -9.83 5.01 -6.24
C ALA A 123 -9.42 5.19 -7.70
N GLY A 124 -8.45 4.40 -8.17
CA GLY A 124 -8.06 4.36 -9.58
C GLY A 124 -9.05 3.54 -10.41
N LYS A 125 -9.58 4.13 -11.48
CA LYS A 125 -10.39 3.41 -12.48
C LYS A 125 -9.52 2.40 -13.25
N GLU A 126 -10.14 1.31 -13.67
CA GLU A 126 -9.49 0.32 -14.53
C GLU A 126 -8.98 0.95 -15.85
N GLY A 127 -7.79 0.55 -16.27
CA GLY A 127 -7.14 1.05 -17.47
C GLY A 127 -5.77 0.42 -17.67
N THR A 128 -5.26 0.44 -18.89
CA THR A 128 -3.93 -0.08 -19.26
C THR A 128 -3.25 0.88 -20.23
N GLY A 129 -1.91 0.87 -20.25
CA GLY A 129 -1.12 1.76 -21.12
C GLY A 129 -1.47 3.23 -20.89
N GLU A 130 -1.72 4.00 -21.94
CA GLU A 130 -2.06 5.43 -21.81
C GLU A 130 -3.35 5.72 -21.02
N ASN A 131 -4.23 4.73 -20.85
CA ASN A 131 -5.49 4.87 -20.10
C ASN A 131 -5.35 4.46 -18.62
N THR A 132 -4.16 4.05 -18.16
CA THR A 132 -3.94 3.69 -16.76
C THR A 132 -4.24 4.87 -15.83
N SER A 133 -4.98 4.62 -14.76
CA SER A 133 -5.23 5.60 -13.69
C SER A 133 -4.17 5.54 -12.60
N TYR A 134 -3.52 6.66 -12.32
CA TYR A 134 -2.48 6.80 -11.29
C TYR A 134 -2.29 8.28 -10.93
N MET A 135 -1.59 8.54 -9.82
CA MET A 135 -1.32 9.89 -9.35
C MET A 135 0.18 10.18 -9.31
N ILE A 136 0.57 11.33 -9.85
CA ILE A 136 1.92 11.89 -9.72
C ILE A 136 1.86 13.20 -8.94
N VAL A 137 2.74 13.37 -7.96
CA VAL A 137 3.07 14.66 -7.35
C VAL A 137 4.43 15.10 -7.89
N ASP A 138 4.43 16.08 -8.78
CA ASP A 138 5.64 16.56 -9.44
C ASP A 138 6.47 17.47 -8.53
N LYS A 139 7.78 17.54 -8.81
CA LYS A 139 8.73 18.31 -8.00
C LYS A 139 8.27 19.75 -7.81
N GLY A 140 8.47 20.26 -6.59
CA GLY A 140 8.03 21.60 -6.17
C GLY A 140 6.54 21.69 -5.80
N SER A 141 5.72 20.68 -6.12
CA SER A 141 4.35 20.54 -5.62
C SER A 141 4.32 19.67 -4.36
N LYS A 142 3.19 19.63 -3.65
CA LYS A 142 3.09 18.92 -2.37
C LYS A 142 1.82 18.10 -2.25
N ILE A 143 1.93 17.00 -1.51
CA ILE A 143 0.79 16.23 -0.99
C ILE A 143 0.74 16.32 0.54
N MET A 144 -0.40 16.70 1.08
CA MET A 144 -0.65 16.79 2.51
C MET A 144 -1.73 15.76 2.87
N ALA A 145 -1.32 14.50 2.99
CA ALA A 145 -2.17 13.36 3.33
C ALA A 145 -1.90 12.91 4.77
N GLU A 146 -2.56 13.56 5.73
CA GLU A 146 -2.39 13.30 7.16
C GLU A 146 -3.62 12.56 7.72
N GLY A 147 -3.67 11.25 7.45
CA GLY A 147 -4.62 10.35 8.06
C GLY A 147 -4.36 10.13 9.56
N THR A 148 -5.21 9.31 10.17
CA THR A 148 -5.03 8.84 11.56
C THR A 148 -5.21 7.34 11.64
N GLU A 149 -4.79 6.70 12.73
CA GLU A 149 -5.04 5.27 12.96
C GLU A 149 -6.54 4.92 12.85
N ALA A 150 -7.41 5.78 13.40
CA ALA A 150 -8.85 5.59 13.36
C ALA A 150 -9.47 5.90 11.97
N ASN A 151 -8.89 6.87 11.25
CA ASN A 151 -9.37 7.31 9.94
C ASN A 151 -8.18 7.41 8.97
N PRO A 152 -7.67 6.27 8.47
CA PRO A 152 -6.58 6.29 7.51
C PRO A 152 -7.06 6.84 6.16
N ILE A 153 -6.15 7.38 5.36
CA ILE A 153 -6.42 7.71 3.95
C ILE A 153 -6.20 6.45 3.12
N ILE A 154 -7.11 6.16 2.20
CA ILE A 154 -7.08 4.93 1.39
C ILE A 154 -6.95 5.29 -0.08
N PHE A 155 -5.85 4.87 -0.69
CA PHE A 155 -5.71 4.76 -2.14
C PHE A 155 -5.96 3.30 -2.55
N THR A 156 -6.89 3.06 -3.46
CA THR A 156 -7.30 1.70 -3.88
C THR A 156 -7.78 1.67 -5.33
N SER A 157 -8.33 0.55 -5.78
CA SER A 157 -8.94 0.41 -7.11
C SER A 157 -10.44 0.70 -7.07
N LYS A 158 -10.97 1.18 -8.19
CA LYS A 158 -12.42 1.33 -8.38
C LYS A 158 -13.13 -0.02 -8.33
N THR A 159 -12.48 -1.07 -8.82
CA THR A 159 -12.98 -2.44 -8.73
C THR A 159 -13.24 -2.85 -7.29
N ALA A 160 -12.33 -2.56 -6.35
CA ALA A 160 -12.52 -2.86 -4.94
C ALA A 160 -13.63 -2.00 -4.31
N VAL A 161 -13.70 -0.71 -4.65
CA VAL A 161 -14.79 0.19 -4.20
C VAL A 161 -16.16 -0.29 -4.65
N ASP A 162 -16.26 -0.88 -5.85
CA ASP A 162 -17.51 -1.40 -6.42
C ASP A 162 -17.86 -2.83 -5.94
N GLY A 163 -17.13 -3.35 -4.95
CA GLY A 163 -17.36 -4.70 -4.41
C GLY A 163 -16.82 -5.83 -5.28
N GLY A 164 -16.00 -5.51 -6.28
CA GLY A 164 -15.22 -6.48 -7.05
C GLY A 164 -14.13 -7.14 -6.19
N THR A 165 -13.55 -8.23 -6.70
CA THR A 165 -12.47 -8.93 -5.99
C THR A 165 -11.19 -8.08 -6.00
N PRO A 166 -10.62 -7.73 -4.83
CA PRO A 166 -9.34 -7.04 -4.77
C PRO A 166 -8.23 -7.93 -5.37
N ALA A 167 -7.44 -7.36 -6.27
CA ALA A 167 -6.29 -8.00 -6.88
C ALA A 167 -5.16 -6.98 -7.05
N VAL A 168 -3.96 -7.47 -7.37
CA VAL A 168 -2.86 -6.63 -7.87
C VAL A 168 -3.25 -6.03 -9.22
N GLY A 169 -2.63 -4.93 -9.67
CA GLY A 169 -2.73 -4.57 -11.08
C GLY A 169 -3.97 -3.76 -11.46
N GLN A 170 -4.75 -3.30 -10.47
CA GLN A 170 -6.09 -2.74 -10.73
C GLN A 170 -6.08 -1.22 -10.95
N TRP A 171 -4.98 -0.56 -10.59
CA TRP A 171 -4.64 0.84 -10.90
C TRP A 171 -3.13 1.02 -10.71
N GLY A 172 -2.55 2.12 -11.21
CA GLY A 172 -1.09 2.25 -11.22
C GLY A 172 -0.47 2.43 -9.84
N GLY A 173 -0.78 3.53 -9.13
CA GLY A 173 -0.16 3.81 -7.84
C GLY A 173 0.05 5.29 -7.58
N LEU A 174 0.86 5.59 -6.56
CA LEU A 174 1.23 6.95 -6.17
C LEU A 174 2.73 7.18 -6.41
N THR A 175 3.07 8.19 -7.19
CA THR A 175 4.46 8.59 -7.43
C THR A 175 4.69 9.99 -6.88
N ILE A 176 5.79 10.20 -6.14
CA ILE A 176 6.20 11.51 -5.63
C ILE A 176 7.60 11.82 -6.16
N LEU A 177 7.73 12.96 -6.84
CA LEU A 177 9.02 13.50 -7.28
C LEU A 177 9.44 14.65 -6.37
N GLY A 178 10.66 14.60 -5.86
CA GLY A 178 11.26 15.65 -5.05
C GLY A 178 12.38 16.41 -5.74
N ASN A 179 13.11 17.22 -4.97
CA ASN A 179 14.30 17.97 -5.42
C ASN A 179 15.64 17.45 -4.87
N ALA A 180 15.66 16.23 -4.33
CA ALA A 180 16.81 15.60 -3.66
C ALA A 180 17.47 14.45 -4.45
N ALA A 181 17.24 14.36 -5.76
CA ALA A 181 17.84 13.31 -6.58
C ALA A 181 19.38 13.38 -6.59
N ASN A 182 20.02 12.22 -6.66
CA ASN A 182 21.46 12.10 -6.87
C ASN A 182 21.78 11.95 -8.37
N ALA A 183 23.05 11.72 -8.72
CA ALA A 183 23.49 11.68 -10.12
C ALA A 183 23.09 10.39 -10.89
N GLN A 184 22.56 9.36 -10.22
CA GLN A 184 22.11 8.11 -10.85
C GLN A 184 20.67 8.24 -11.34
N VAL A 185 19.83 8.97 -10.60
CA VAL A 185 18.41 9.19 -10.89
C VAL A 185 18.20 9.84 -12.25
N ASN A 186 17.54 9.11 -13.15
CA ASN A 186 17.14 9.58 -14.48
C ASN A 186 15.71 10.14 -14.47
N ALA A 187 15.19 10.47 -15.66
CA ALA A 187 13.77 10.78 -15.81
C ALA A 187 12.93 9.54 -15.48
N TYR A 188 11.74 9.74 -14.92
CA TYR A 188 10.86 8.64 -14.55
C TYR A 188 10.53 7.77 -15.76
N GLU A 189 10.68 6.46 -15.62
CA GLU A 189 10.63 5.51 -16.72
C GLU A 189 9.27 5.43 -17.41
N VAL A 190 8.19 5.48 -16.62
CA VAL A 190 6.81 5.45 -17.12
C VAL A 190 6.47 6.73 -17.89
N ASN A 191 7.01 7.87 -17.44
CA ASN A 191 6.76 9.15 -18.07
C ASN A 191 7.93 10.12 -17.92
N SER A 192 8.77 10.15 -18.95
CA SER A 192 9.98 10.98 -18.99
C SER A 192 9.75 12.50 -18.93
N ALA A 193 8.50 12.98 -19.01
CA ALA A 193 8.18 14.39 -18.72
C ALA A 193 8.35 14.74 -17.23
N PHE A 194 8.37 13.75 -16.36
CA PHE A 194 8.58 13.90 -14.93
C PHE A 194 10.02 13.51 -14.58
N THR A 195 10.79 14.47 -14.09
CA THR A 195 12.18 14.26 -13.67
C THR A 195 12.35 14.91 -12.32
N ALA A 196 12.95 14.22 -11.36
CA ALA A 196 13.25 14.82 -10.06
C ALA A 196 14.25 15.98 -10.17
N GLY A 197 14.23 16.88 -9.19
CA GLY A 197 15.26 17.92 -9.06
C GLY A 197 16.45 17.40 -8.26
N THR A 198 17.61 18.05 -8.40
CA THR A 198 18.86 17.68 -7.71
C THR A 198 19.37 18.80 -6.79
N SER A 199 18.57 19.85 -6.59
CA SER A 199 19.02 21.10 -5.99
C SER A 199 18.94 21.16 -4.46
N ASP A 200 18.16 20.28 -3.83
CA ASP A 200 17.86 20.38 -2.39
C ASP A 200 17.64 19.00 -1.74
N LEU A 201 18.65 18.52 -0.98
CA LEU A 201 18.53 17.30 -0.20
C LEU A 201 17.54 17.40 0.98
N ALA A 202 17.19 18.62 1.40
CA ALA A 202 16.20 18.86 2.46
C ALA A 202 14.82 19.20 1.90
N ASP A 203 14.57 18.96 0.61
CA ASP A 203 13.28 19.20 -0.05
C ASP A 203 12.12 18.57 0.74
N ASN A 204 10.99 19.27 0.72
CA ASN A 204 9.77 18.85 1.40
C ASN A 204 8.64 18.76 0.39
N SER A 205 8.38 17.53 -0.07
CA SER A 205 7.31 17.15 -0.99
C SER A 205 5.98 16.91 -0.25
N GLY A 206 5.94 17.08 1.07
CA GLY A 206 4.73 17.06 1.90
C GLY A 206 4.72 16.00 3.00
N ILE A 207 3.54 15.43 3.25
CA ILE A 207 3.26 14.48 4.33
C ILE A 207 2.43 13.31 3.78
N LEU A 208 2.90 12.09 4.03
CA LEU A 208 2.09 10.87 4.00
C LEU A 208 2.07 10.27 5.40
N LYS A 209 0.91 10.26 6.06
CA LYS A 209 0.75 9.70 7.39
C LYS A 209 -0.52 8.87 7.52
N TYR A 210 -0.42 7.63 8.01
CA TYR A 210 -1.55 6.69 8.08
C TYR A 210 -2.26 6.54 6.72
N VAL A 211 -1.47 6.18 5.71
CA VAL A 211 -1.93 5.99 4.33
C VAL A 211 -1.87 4.51 3.97
N LYS A 212 -2.92 4.01 3.34
CA LYS A 212 -2.98 2.66 2.77
C LYS A 212 -3.04 2.78 1.25
N ILE A 213 -2.15 2.08 0.57
CA ILE A 213 -2.11 1.97 -0.89
C ILE A 213 -2.36 0.50 -1.22
N LEU A 214 -3.50 0.24 -1.85
CA LEU A 214 -4.02 -1.12 -2.04
C LEU A 214 -4.26 -1.37 -3.52
N ASN A 215 -4.08 -2.61 -3.98
CA ASN A 215 -4.49 -3.02 -5.34
C ASN A 215 -3.78 -2.28 -6.48
N SER A 216 -2.62 -1.73 -6.18
CA SER A 216 -1.79 -0.89 -7.05
C SER A 216 -0.87 -1.75 -7.91
N GLY A 217 0.15 -1.10 -8.48
CA GLY A 217 1.14 -1.70 -9.35
C GLY A 217 0.55 -1.90 -10.73
N ILE A 218 1.29 -1.59 -11.80
CA ILE A 218 0.90 -2.01 -13.15
C ILE A 218 2.07 -1.90 -14.12
N THR A 219 2.27 -2.94 -14.93
CA THR A 219 3.19 -2.89 -16.07
C THR A 219 2.63 -2.01 -17.19
N MET A 220 3.35 -0.95 -17.52
CA MET A 220 2.96 0.00 -18.56
C MET A 220 3.52 -0.39 -19.93
N GLU A 221 4.79 -0.80 -19.96
CA GLU A 221 5.50 -1.37 -21.10
C GLU A 221 6.49 -2.43 -20.58
N GLN A 222 7.23 -3.09 -21.46
CA GLN A 222 8.30 -3.97 -21.01
C GLN A 222 9.38 -3.16 -20.27
N ASP A 223 9.73 -3.59 -19.05
CA ASP A 223 10.73 -2.97 -18.19
C ASP A 223 10.36 -1.49 -17.86
N LYS A 224 9.05 -1.24 -17.74
CA LYS A 224 8.48 0.04 -17.28
C LYS A 224 7.20 -0.20 -16.51
N GLU A 225 7.24 0.06 -15.22
CA GLU A 225 6.19 -0.31 -14.30
C GLU A 225 5.85 0.87 -13.38
N ILE A 226 4.60 0.94 -12.92
CA ILE A 226 4.22 1.86 -11.84
C ILE A 226 4.14 1.01 -10.58
N ASN A 227 4.72 1.49 -9.48
CA ASN A 227 4.75 0.81 -8.19
C ASN A 227 3.62 1.23 -7.26
N GLY A 228 3.49 0.56 -6.12
CA GLY A 228 2.54 1.00 -5.09
C GLY A 228 2.84 2.44 -4.64
N LEU A 229 4.06 2.67 -4.17
CA LEU A 229 4.58 4.00 -3.88
C LEU A 229 5.98 4.18 -4.48
N SER A 230 6.09 5.01 -5.50
CA SER A 230 7.38 5.42 -6.06
C SER A 230 7.85 6.74 -5.44
N LEU A 231 9.08 6.80 -4.95
CA LEU A 231 9.70 7.98 -4.34
C LEU A 231 10.95 8.36 -5.12
N ILE A 232 10.83 9.36 -6.00
CA ILE A 232 11.90 9.72 -6.93
C ILE A 232 12.58 11.00 -6.46
N GLY A 233 13.79 10.88 -5.91
CA GLY A 233 14.56 12.02 -5.42
C GLY A 233 13.86 12.80 -4.31
N VAL A 234 13.13 12.14 -3.41
CA VAL A 234 12.38 12.78 -2.33
C VAL A 234 13.33 13.20 -1.19
N GLY A 235 13.18 14.44 -0.72
CA GLY A 235 14.06 15.03 0.27
C GLY A 235 13.70 14.72 1.73
N SER A 236 14.69 14.87 2.60
CA SER A 236 14.60 14.62 4.05
C SER A 236 13.64 15.54 4.81
N GLY A 237 13.15 16.62 4.18
CA GLY A 237 12.11 17.48 4.74
C GLY A 237 10.69 16.91 4.61
N THR A 238 10.51 15.84 3.85
CA THR A 238 9.24 15.13 3.65
C THR A 238 8.99 14.15 4.80
N LEU A 239 7.73 14.06 5.28
CA LEU A 239 7.34 13.09 6.30
C LEU A 239 6.61 11.91 5.66
N ILE A 240 7.14 10.70 5.84
CA ILE A 240 6.48 9.44 5.45
C ILE A 240 6.43 8.52 6.67
N ASP A 241 5.24 8.30 7.20
CA ASP A 241 5.03 7.53 8.42
C ASP A 241 3.74 6.71 8.39
N ASN A 242 3.76 5.48 8.90
CA ASN A 242 2.57 4.61 8.94
C ASN A 242 1.96 4.37 7.55
N ILE A 243 2.75 3.78 6.66
CA ILE A 243 2.32 3.42 5.30
C ILE A 243 2.07 1.93 5.22
N THR A 244 0.94 1.55 4.64
CA THR A 244 0.65 0.16 4.25
C THR A 244 0.58 0.08 2.74
N VAL A 245 1.34 -0.82 2.13
CA VAL A 245 1.16 -1.22 0.73
C VAL A 245 0.75 -2.68 0.68
N ASP A 246 -0.32 -2.98 -0.05
CA ASP A 246 -0.83 -4.34 -0.20
C ASP A 246 -1.37 -4.60 -1.60
N LEU A 247 -1.07 -5.78 -2.14
CA LEU A 247 -1.49 -6.17 -3.49
C LEU A 247 -0.97 -5.18 -4.56
N SER A 248 0.36 -5.05 -4.66
CA SER A 248 1.01 -4.30 -5.74
C SER A 248 1.41 -5.24 -6.88
N ASP A 249 1.05 -4.94 -8.13
CA ASP A 249 1.54 -5.65 -9.33
C ASP A 249 2.85 -5.07 -9.87
N ASP A 250 3.79 -4.90 -8.95
CA ASP A 250 5.21 -4.68 -9.14
C ASP A 250 5.80 -4.51 -7.72
N ASP A 251 6.60 -3.47 -7.46
CA ASP A 251 7.11 -3.18 -6.14
C ASP A 251 6.05 -2.60 -5.20
N GLY A 252 6.24 -2.85 -3.91
CA GLY A 252 5.45 -2.22 -2.86
C GLY A 252 5.82 -0.74 -2.70
N ILE A 253 7.07 -0.50 -2.31
CA ILE A 253 7.67 0.84 -2.27
C ILE A 253 8.98 0.77 -3.04
N GLU A 254 9.20 1.73 -3.92
CA GLU A 254 10.43 1.83 -4.69
C GLU A 254 11.00 3.25 -4.53
N ALA A 255 12.24 3.35 -4.03
CA ALA A 255 12.88 4.61 -3.68
C ALA A 255 14.10 4.89 -4.56
N TRP A 256 13.96 5.82 -5.50
CA TRP A 256 14.99 6.18 -6.47
C TRP A 256 15.82 7.35 -5.96
N GLY A 257 17.03 7.08 -5.48
CA GLY A 257 17.87 8.10 -4.86
C GLY A 257 17.15 8.83 -3.71
N GLY A 258 17.48 10.11 -3.48
CA GLY A 258 16.83 10.88 -2.42
C GLY A 258 17.35 10.59 -1.01
N THR A 259 16.79 11.33 -0.04
CA THR A 259 17.22 11.34 1.38
C THR A 259 16.05 11.28 2.36
N VAL A 260 14.82 11.07 1.87
CA VAL A 260 13.62 11.00 2.71
C VAL A 260 13.76 9.95 3.79
N ASN A 261 13.32 10.27 5.01
CA ASN A 261 13.23 9.28 6.08
C ASN A 261 11.82 8.70 6.12
N MET A 262 11.72 7.39 6.34
CA MET A 262 10.46 6.67 6.39
C MET A 262 10.34 5.90 7.71
N SER A 263 9.15 5.86 8.29
CA SER A 263 8.89 5.06 9.49
C SER A 263 7.59 4.28 9.45
N ASN A 264 7.58 3.13 10.14
CA ASN A 264 6.39 2.29 10.33
C ASN A 264 5.76 1.88 8.99
N LEU A 265 6.49 1.06 8.23
CA LEU A 265 6.07 0.58 6.91
C LEU A 265 5.57 -0.87 7.02
N THR A 266 4.50 -1.20 6.31
CA THR A 266 3.96 -2.56 6.21
C THR A 266 3.68 -2.93 4.76
N LEU A 267 4.38 -3.94 4.24
CA LEU A 267 4.34 -4.31 2.82
C LEU A 267 3.96 -5.79 2.68
N THR A 268 2.88 -6.08 1.95
CA THR A 268 2.38 -7.44 1.75
C THR A 268 1.89 -7.69 0.33
N ARG A 269 2.00 -8.93 -0.16
CA ARG A 269 1.44 -9.37 -1.46
C ARG A 269 1.84 -8.52 -2.68
N CYS A 270 3.11 -8.13 -2.78
CA CYS A 270 3.71 -7.60 -4.01
C CYS A 270 4.10 -8.74 -4.97
N THR A 271 4.14 -8.45 -6.28
CA THR A 271 4.53 -9.40 -7.34
C THR A 271 5.98 -9.25 -7.80
N ASP A 272 6.64 -8.13 -7.50
CA ASP A 272 8.09 -7.96 -7.59
C ASP A 272 8.68 -7.72 -6.19
N ASP A 273 9.36 -6.61 -5.93
CA ASP A 273 10.09 -6.39 -4.68
C ASP A 273 9.26 -5.62 -3.65
N TYR A 274 9.29 -6.06 -2.39
CA TYR A 274 8.38 -5.46 -1.41
C TYR A 274 8.84 -4.05 -1.05
N PHE A 275 10.15 -3.87 -0.87
CA PHE A 275 10.82 -2.59 -0.74
C PHE A 275 12.05 -2.57 -1.63
N ASP A 276 12.05 -1.76 -2.67
CA ASP A 276 13.18 -1.60 -3.56
C ASP A 276 13.91 -0.26 -3.32
N VAL A 277 15.23 -0.35 -3.23
CA VAL A 277 16.14 0.79 -3.24
C VAL A 277 16.77 0.85 -4.61
N ASP A 278 16.41 1.89 -5.34
CA ASP A 278 16.93 2.11 -6.67
C ASP A 278 17.73 3.40 -6.77
N ASP A 279 18.66 3.46 -7.72
CA ASP A 279 19.54 4.62 -7.94
C ASP A 279 20.22 5.14 -6.66
N GLY A 280 20.45 4.27 -5.67
CA GLY A 280 21.08 4.60 -4.40
C GLY A 280 20.29 5.60 -3.55
N PHE A 281 19.11 5.22 -3.06
CA PHE A 281 18.46 5.91 -1.94
C PHE A 281 19.40 6.02 -0.72
N SER A 282 19.35 7.14 0.01
CA SER A 282 20.30 7.45 1.09
C SER A 282 19.66 7.91 2.41
N GLY A 283 18.35 7.74 2.55
CA GLY A 283 17.63 8.07 3.78
C GLY A 283 17.71 6.99 4.85
N THR A 284 16.92 7.19 5.91
CA THR A 284 16.74 6.23 7.01
C THR A 284 15.33 5.63 6.99
N VAL A 285 15.24 4.31 7.09
CA VAL A 285 13.98 3.57 7.25
C VAL A 285 13.93 2.94 8.65
N THR A 286 12.86 3.21 9.40
CA THR A 286 12.66 2.65 10.75
C THR A 286 11.36 1.84 10.83
N ASN A 287 11.38 0.67 11.47
CA ASN A 287 10.20 -0.20 11.63
C ASN A 287 9.58 -0.62 10.28
N LEU A 288 10.35 -1.32 9.45
CA LEU A 288 9.90 -1.92 8.20
C LEU A 288 9.41 -3.35 8.45
N ASN A 289 8.15 -3.64 8.11
CA ASN A 289 7.55 -4.97 8.22
C ASN A 289 7.16 -5.49 6.84
N ILE A 290 7.67 -6.67 6.49
CA ILE A 290 7.43 -7.29 5.18
C ILE A 290 6.95 -8.72 5.38
N THR A 291 5.88 -9.10 4.70
CA THR A 291 5.47 -10.52 4.61
C THR A 291 5.35 -10.92 3.14
N THR A 292 6.31 -11.71 2.67
CA THR A 292 6.38 -12.08 1.26
C THR A 292 5.46 -13.25 0.91
N THR A 293 5.00 -13.26 -0.33
CA THR A 293 4.15 -14.32 -0.91
C THR A 293 4.66 -14.76 -2.28
N THR A 294 4.48 -13.96 -3.32
CA THR A 294 4.85 -14.33 -4.70
C THR A 294 5.90 -13.43 -5.34
N GLY A 295 6.28 -12.33 -4.69
CA GLY A 295 7.25 -11.36 -5.24
C GLY A 295 8.70 -11.87 -5.32
N ASN A 296 9.59 -11.11 -5.95
CA ASN A 296 10.96 -11.53 -6.20
C ASN A 296 11.78 -11.51 -4.92
N ALA A 297 11.99 -10.35 -4.29
CA ALA A 297 12.69 -10.17 -3.03
C ALA A 297 11.80 -9.50 -1.97
N ALA A 298 12.12 -9.73 -0.70
CA ALA A 298 11.58 -8.90 0.36
C ALA A 298 12.18 -7.48 0.31
N MET A 299 13.47 -7.38 0.01
CA MET A 299 14.12 -6.11 -0.28
C MET A 299 15.08 -6.32 -1.45
N GLU A 300 14.98 -5.50 -2.48
CA GLU A 300 16.01 -5.35 -3.50
C GLU A 300 16.73 -4.02 -3.28
N MET A 301 18.02 -3.99 -3.59
CA MET A 301 18.84 -2.81 -3.36
C MET A 301 19.90 -2.68 -4.45
N SER A 302 19.88 -1.54 -5.13
CA SER A 302 20.77 -1.17 -6.22
C SER A 302 21.32 0.27 -6.05
N GLY A 303 22.37 0.59 -6.82
CA GLY A 303 23.02 1.91 -6.84
C GLY A 303 24.33 1.99 -6.06
N THR A 304 24.69 3.18 -5.54
CA THR A 304 26.03 3.46 -4.99
C THR A 304 26.03 4.18 -3.63
N THR A 305 24.96 4.05 -2.86
CA THR A 305 24.82 4.67 -1.53
C THR A 305 24.80 3.64 -0.41
N VAL A 306 24.68 4.10 0.83
CA VAL A 306 24.59 3.28 2.05
C VAL A 306 23.41 3.77 2.89
N PRO A 307 22.17 3.43 2.55
CA PRO A 307 20.99 3.77 3.35
C PRO A 307 21.04 3.12 4.74
N THR A 308 20.29 3.69 5.69
CA THR A 308 20.21 3.17 7.06
C THR A 308 18.86 2.55 7.33
N PHE A 309 18.86 1.36 7.93
CA PHE A 309 17.66 0.64 8.34
C PHE A 309 17.74 0.27 9.82
N ASN A 310 16.68 0.54 10.57
CA ASN A 310 16.59 0.19 11.99
C ASN A 310 15.23 -0.43 12.32
N GLY A 311 15.22 -1.69 12.75
CA GLY A 311 13.98 -2.42 12.98
C GLY A 311 13.40 -2.93 11.67
N VAL A 312 14.04 -3.93 11.08
CA VAL A 312 13.55 -4.61 9.88
C VAL A 312 13.02 -5.98 10.27
N ASN A 313 11.77 -6.28 9.95
CA ASN A 313 11.13 -7.55 10.24
C ASN A 313 10.56 -8.15 8.94
N ILE A 314 11.14 -9.25 8.49
CA ILE A 314 10.75 -9.92 7.25
C ILE A 314 10.29 -11.33 7.57
N VAL A 315 9.09 -11.68 7.11
CA VAL A 315 8.56 -13.05 7.12
C VAL A 315 8.41 -13.53 5.68
N MET A 316 9.28 -14.45 5.28
CA MET A 316 9.25 -15.01 3.93
C MET A 316 8.39 -16.26 3.86
N ASN A 317 7.17 -16.15 3.33
CA ASN A 317 6.30 -17.30 3.09
C ASN A 317 6.29 -17.75 1.62
N GLY A 318 6.89 -16.97 0.72
CA GLY A 318 7.17 -17.35 -0.65
C GLY A 318 8.00 -16.27 -1.36
N SER A 319 8.62 -16.64 -2.47
CA SER A 319 9.42 -15.78 -3.32
C SER A 319 9.45 -16.36 -4.73
N ALA A 320 9.44 -15.54 -5.78
CA ALA A 320 9.58 -16.02 -7.16
C ALA A 320 11.05 -16.17 -7.57
N LYS A 321 11.95 -15.34 -7.02
CA LYS A 321 13.31 -15.22 -7.55
C LYS A 321 14.37 -15.00 -6.46
N GLU A 322 14.37 -13.86 -5.77
CA GLU A 322 15.55 -13.26 -5.13
C GLU A 322 15.59 -13.37 -3.58
N GLY A 323 14.50 -13.84 -2.97
CA GLY A 323 14.49 -14.28 -1.57
C GLY A 323 14.26 -13.14 -0.57
N GLY A 324 15.15 -13.02 0.42
CA GLY A 324 15.05 -12.04 1.49
C GLY A 324 15.58 -10.67 1.06
N MET A 325 16.78 -10.33 1.51
CA MET A 325 17.46 -9.09 1.14
C MET A 325 18.44 -9.36 0.00
N TYR A 326 18.22 -8.77 -1.17
CA TYR A 326 19.01 -8.93 -2.37
C TYR A 326 19.77 -7.64 -2.68
N PHE A 327 21.10 -7.69 -2.65
CA PHE A 327 21.97 -6.58 -3.04
C PHE A 327 22.46 -6.79 -4.47
N LYS A 328 22.04 -5.91 -5.38
CA LYS A 328 22.24 -5.95 -6.82
C LYS A 328 23.32 -4.98 -7.29
N GLY A 329 24.28 -5.52 -8.03
CA GLY A 329 25.47 -4.82 -8.49
C GLY A 329 26.53 -4.55 -7.42
N GLU A 330 27.67 -4.05 -7.89
CA GLU A 330 28.68 -3.46 -7.02
C GLU A 330 28.29 -2.02 -6.65
N GLY A 331 28.62 -1.58 -5.44
CA GLY A 331 28.50 -0.17 -5.03
C GLY A 331 27.39 0.13 -4.02
N ILE A 332 26.30 -0.66 -4.00
CA ILE A 332 25.24 -0.51 -3.01
C ILE A 332 25.66 -1.16 -1.70
N GLY A 333 25.42 -0.45 -0.59
CA GLY A 333 25.64 -0.94 0.76
C GLY A 333 24.39 -0.79 1.62
N GLY A 334 24.56 -0.89 2.93
CA GLY A 334 23.49 -0.55 3.87
C GLY A 334 23.90 -0.76 5.32
N SER A 335 23.37 0.06 6.22
CA SER A 335 23.57 -0.09 7.66
C SER A 335 22.29 -0.58 8.31
N PHE A 336 22.28 -1.83 8.76
CA PHE A 336 21.11 -2.51 9.31
C PHE A 336 21.28 -2.78 10.80
N THR A 337 20.36 -2.26 11.61
CA THR A 337 20.31 -2.52 13.06
C THR A 337 18.96 -3.13 13.43
N ASN A 338 18.94 -4.09 14.34
CA ASN A 338 17.71 -4.77 14.80
C ASN A 338 16.96 -5.42 13.64
N VAL A 339 17.55 -6.46 13.04
CA VAL A 339 16.95 -7.19 11.92
C VAL A 339 16.42 -8.54 12.39
N THR A 340 15.18 -8.87 12.02
CA THR A 340 14.59 -10.19 12.20
C THR A 340 14.14 -10.73 10.85
N LEU A 341 14.69 -11.86 10.43
CA LEU A 341 14.32 -12.57 9.22
C LEU A 341 13.75 -13.94 9.60
N THR A 342 12.52 -14.23 9.19
CA THR A 342 11.91 -15.56 9.30
C THR A 342 11.78 -16.15 7.91
N ASN A 343 12.64 -17.10 7.57
CA ASN A 343 12.69 -17.73 6.26
C ASN A 343 11.93 -19.06 6.25
N ASN A 344 10.72 -19.07 5.69
CA ASN A 344 9.91 -20.28 5.53
C ASN A 344 9.90 -20.80 4.08
N LEU A 345 10.83 -20.33 3.24
CA LEU A 345 10.95 -20.78 1.87
C LEU A 345 11.34 -22.27 1.79
N ALA A 346 11.07 -22.90 0.65
CA ALA A 346 11.51 -24.26 0.38
C ALA A 346 13.04 -24.33 0.17
N ASN A 347 13.69 -25.45 0.46
CA ASN A 347 15.17 -25.57 0.39
C ASN A 347 15.78 -25.47 -1.03
N ALA A 348 14.98 -25.16 -2.07
CA ALA A 348 15.44 -25.03 -3.45
C ALA A 348 15.82 -23.59 -3.85
N TYR A 349 15.60 -22.59 -2.98
CA TYR A 349 15.94 -21.19 -3.27
C TYR A 349 17.43 -20.91 -3.08
N THR A 350 18.06 -20.34 -4.10
CA THR A 350 19.52 -20.11 -4.18
C THR A 350 19.99 -18.94 -3.32
N TYR A 351 19.14 -17.93 -3.11
CA TYR A 351 19.54 -16.63 -2.57
C TYR A 351 19.34 -16.49 -1.05
N GLY A 352 18.68 -17.46 -0.41
CA GLY A 352 18.58 -17.51 1.06
C GLY A 352 17.87 -16.29 1.67
N SER A 353 18.33 -15.88 2.86
CA SER A 353 17.78 -14.73 3.61
C SER A 353 18.49 -13.42 3.27
N VAL A 354 19.77 -13.48 2.93
CA VAL A 354 20.58 -12.35 2.51
C VAL A 354 21.46 -12.79 1.34
N TYR A 355 21.44 -12.03 0.25
CA TYR A 355 22.24 -12.30 -0.92
C TYR A 355 22.92 -11.06 -1.46
N SER A 356 24.18 -11.20 -1.88
CA SER A 356 24.84 -10.17 -2.68
C SER A 356 25.35 -10.76 -3.99
N ASP A 357 24.97 -10.14 -5.10
CA ASP A 357 25.46 -10.49 -6.43
C ASP A 357 26.82 -9.83 -6.75
N ALA A 358 27.40 -9.10 -5.79
CA ALA A 358 28.73 -8.53 -5.88
C ALA A 358 29.76 -9.48 -5.25
N ALA A 359 30.93 -9.58 -5.87
CA ALA A 359 32.07 -10.27 -5.25
C ALA A 359 32.65 -9.43 -4.09
N ASN A 360 32.57 -8.10 -4.20
CA ASN A 360 32.99 -7.14 -3.19
C ASN A 360 31.92 -6.05 -3.07
N PRO A 361 30.84 -6.27 -2.30
CA PRO A 361 29.82 -5.25 -2.11
C PRO A 361 30.41 -4.02 -1.40
N SER A 362 29.73 -2.87 -1.55
CA SER A 362 29.96 -1.71 -0.68
C SER A 362 29.69 -2.10 0.79
N PRO A 363 30.08 -1.28 1.77
CA PRO A 363 29.89 -1.60 3.18
C PRO A 363 28.42 -1.90 3.49
N ILE A 364 28.13 -3.19 3.64
CA ILE A 364 26.89 -3.69 4.23
C ILE A 364 27.27 -4.03 5.67
N ALA A 365 26.52 -3.52 6.63
CA ALA A 365 26.78 -3.69 8.04
C ALA A 365 25.52 -4.15 8.73
N PHE A 366 25.67 -5.17 9.57
CA PHE A 366 24.59 -5.72 10.37
C PHE A 366 24.94 -5.56 11.85
N THR A 367 23.93 -5.32 12.68
CA THR A 367 24.06 -5.30 14.13
C THR A 367 22.75 -5.78 14.75
N ASN A 368 22.83 -6.76 15.65
CA ASN A 368 21.65 -7.39 16.27
C ASN A 368 20.71 -8.00 15.21
N VAL A 369 21.18 -9.07 14.58
CA VAL A 369 20.43 -9.83 13.57
C VAL A 369 19.95 -11.15 14.14
N THR A 370 18.68 -11.47 13.91
CA THR A 370 18.10 -12.79 14.18
C THR A 370 17.58 -13.38 12.88
N ILE A 371 17.99 -14.60 12.56
CA ILE A 371 17.47 -15.37 11.42
C ILE A 371 16.90 -16.68 11.94
N GLY A 372 15.67 -16.99 11.54
CA GLY A 372 14.97 -18.23 11.88
C GLY A 372 14.06 -18.69 10.74
N GLY A 373 13.10 -19.56 11.06
CA GLY A 373 12.17 -20.14 10.09
C GLY A 373 12.46 -21.61 9.77
N THR A 374 11.82 -22.14 8.73
CA THR A 374 11.92 -23.56 8.33
C THR A 374 12.94 -23.83 7.23
N PHE A 375 13.48 -22.79 6.59
CA PHE A 375 14.47 -22.93 5.52
C PHE A 375 15.78 -23.51 6.08
N ALA A 376 16.21 -24.63 5.52
CA ALA A 376 17.41 -25.36 5.95
C ALA A 376 18.63 -25.14 5.04
N GLY A 377 18.48 -24.31 3.99
CA GLY A 377 19.57 -23.93 3.12
C GLY A 377 20.49 -22.88 3.74
N THR A 378 21.45 -22.43 2.95
CA THR A 378 22.38 -21.37 3.34
C THR A 378 21.62 -20.05 3.52
N GLN A 379 21.76 -19.43 4.69
CA GLN A 379 21.06 -18.19 5.03
C GLN A 379 21.68 -16.97 4.34
N PHE A 380 22.99 -16.98 4.13
CA PHE A 380 23.68 -15.97 3.34
C PHE A 380 24.51 -16.58 2.23
N VAL A 381 24.37 -16.04 1.03
CA VAL A 381 25.16 -16.42 -0.14
C VAL A 381 25.68 -15.15 -0.81
N ASN A 382 26.97 -15.08 -1.15
CA ASN A 382 27.46 -14.06 -2.08
C ASN A 382 27.88 -14.69 -3.43
N LYS A 383 28.15 -13.85 -4.43
CA LYS A 383 28.64 -14.29 -5.74
C LYS A 383 30.00 -15.01 -5.70
N ALA A 384 30.82 -14.78 -4.67
CA ALA A 384 32.08 -15.49 -4.48
C ALA A 384 31.88 -16.92 -3.96
N GLY A 385 30.66 -17.30 -3.59
CA GLY A 385 30.34 -18.61 -3.02
C GLY A 385 30.59 -18.69 -1.52
N ASP A 386 30.83 -17.57 -0.84
CA ASP A 386 30.84 -17.52 0.61
C ASP A 386 29.41 -17.76 1.10
N ALA A 387 29.26 -18.82 1.87
CA ALA A 387 27.98 -19.36 2.27
C ALA A 387 27.99 -19.63 3.78
N THR A 388 27.00 -19.10 4.51
CA THR A 388 26.80 -19.42 5.94
C THR A 388 25.35 -19.77 6.28
N PHE A 389 25.20 -20.59 7.32
CA PHE A 389 23.93 -21.00 7.89
C PHE A 389 23.48 -20.18 9.11
N SER A 390 24.25 -19.19 9.58
CA SER A 390 23.98 -18.49 10.85
C SER A 390 24.03 -16.95 10.77
N ALA A 391 23.25 -16.30 11.64
CA ALA A 391 23.18 -14.84 11.73
C ALA A 391 24.49 -14.21 12.25
N ASP A 392 25.13 -14.84 13.23
CA ASP A 392 26.41 -14.36 13.80
C ASP A 392 27.50 -14.30 12.73
N GLU A 393 27.56 -15.28 11.83
CA GLU A 393 28.52 -15.30 10.73
C GLU A 393 28.23 -14.23 9.68
N ILE A 394 26.95 -13.93 9.39
CA ILE A 394 26.56 -12.81 8.51
C ILE A 394 27.04 -11.48 9.11
N GLU A 395 26.79 -11.27 10.40
CA GLU A 395 27.23 -10.06 11.09
C GLU A 395 28.75 -9.90 11.03
N VAL A 396 29.51 -10.99 11.18
CA VAL A 396 30.98 -10.97 11.07
C VAL A 396 31.45 -10.71 9.64
N ILE A 397 30.90 -11.41 8.63
CA ILE A 397 31.30 -11.27 7.22
C ILE A 397 31.14 -9.82 6.77
N TYR A 398 30.00 -9.22 7.08
CA TYR A 398 29.66 -7.88 6.63
C TYR A 398 30.34 -6.78 7.45
N ASN A 399 30.46 -6.93 8.77
CA ASN A 399 31.22 -5.97 9.56
C ASN A 399 32.73 -5.98 9.27
N ALA A 400 33.29 -7.09 8.77
CA ALA A 400 34.69 -7.16 8.36
C ALA A 400 34.98 -6.38 7.05
N GLN A 401 33.95 -5.96 6.32
CA GLN A 401 34.08 -5.13 5.11
C GLN A 401 34.15 -3.61 5.41
N LYS A 402 34.05 -3.22 6.70
CA LYS A 402 34.31 -1.85 7.18
C LYS A 402 35.80 -1.53 7.18
#